data_AF-A0A4S8KJJ2-F1
#
_entry.id   AF-A0A4S8KJJ2-F1
#
_cell.length_a   1.000
_cell.length_b   1.000
_cell.length_c   1.000
_cell.angle_alpha   90.00
_cell.angle_beta   90.00
_cell.angle_gamma   90.00
#
_symmetry.space_group_name_H-M   'P 1'
#
loop_
_entity.id
_entity.type
_entity.pdbx_description
1 polymer ?
#
loop_
_entity_poly.entity_id
_entity_poly.type
_entity_poly.pdbx_seq_one_letter_code
_entity_poly.pdbx_strand_id
1 'polypeptide(L)'
;TCRLHLHKHWTGRFFKKVSLRRLGLVVQLGHQDGSECPTPILGPSKFIVVHENGVHRVSLRYCGCEASISSSTGIMHHKWEQLMRNRWFPATHTRPKTACTFQMLQCFHMLTLSGKLTAYDYYGGLVKLTNNTG
;
A
#
# COMPACT_ATOMS: atom_id res chain seq x y z
N THR A 1 -7.03 -0.31 12.41
CA THR A 1 -7.98 0.40 11.52
C THR A 1 -7.55 0.20 10.07
N CYS A 2 -8.43 -0.32 9.23
CA CYS A 2 -8.11 -0.75 7.85
C CYS A 2 -7.95 0.48 6.94
N ARG A 3 -6.68 0.86 6.63
CA ARG A 3 -6.32 2.07 5.86
C ARG A 3 -6.60 1.96 4.34
N LEU A 4 -7.02 0.79 3.84
CA LEU A 4 -7.20 0.52 2.41
C LEU A 4 -8.63 0.06 2.09
N HIS A 5 -9.64 0.74 2.65
CA HIS A 5 -11.04 0.45 2.31
C HIS A 5 -11.39 0.97 0.90
N LEU A 6 -12.11 0.17 0.12
CA LEU A 6 -12.65 0.57 -1.19
C LEU A 6 -13.73 1.63 -1.01
N HIS A 7 -13.38 2.89 -1.28
CA HIS A 7 -14.35 3.98 -1.23
C HIS A 7 -15.21 3.99 -2.49
N LYS A 8 -16.54 4.04 -2.29
CA LYS A 8 -17.54 4.19 -3.35
C LYS A 8 -18.09 5.62 -3.27
N HIS A 9 -18.07 6.36 -4.38
CA HIS A 9 -18.81 7.63 -4.49
C HIS A 9 -20.14 7.39 -5.18
N TRP A 10 -21.19 8.05 -4.68
CA TRP A 10 -22.48 8.10 -5.36
C TRP A 10 -22.43 9.16 -6.46
N THR A 11 -22.77 8.80 -7.70
CA THR A 11 -22.78 9.72 -8.85
C THR A 11 -24.17 10.28 -9.17
N GLY A 12 -25.14 10.10 -8.28
CA GLY A 12 -26.54 10.48 -8.49
C GLY A 12 -27.39 9.40 -9.15
N ARG A 13 -26.78 8.42 -9.84
CA ARG A 13 -27.48 7.26 -10.45
C ARG A 13 -26.95 5.89 -9.99
N PHE A 14 -25.65 5.79 -9.69
CA PHE A 14 -25.02 4.57 -9.20
C PHE A 14 -23.79 4.85 -8.32
N PHE A 15 -23.38 3.84 -7.54
CA PHE A 15 -22.13 3.87 -6.79
C PHE A 15 -20.96 3.50 -7.69
N LYS A 16 -20.01 4.41 -7.86
CA LYS A 16 -18.78 4.18 -8.63
C LYS A 16 -17.60 4.10 -7.67
N LYS A 17 -16.72 3.11 -7.81
CA LYS A 17 -15.50 3.02 -7.00
C LYS A 17 -14.57 4.19 -7.34
N VAL A 18 -13.98 4.83 -6.33
CA VAL A 18 -12.97 5.88 -6.52
C VAL A 18 -11.64 5.35 -6.01
N SER A 19 -10.57 5.55 -6.79
CA SER A 19 -9.24 5.26 -6.28
C SER A 19 -8.93 6.20 -5.10
N LEU A 20 -8.28 5.67 -4.07
CA LEU A 20 -7.89 6.44 -2.89
C LEU A 20 -7.09 7.71 -3.26
N ARG A 21 -6.27 7.64 -4.32
CA ARG A 21 -5.57 8.80 -4.91
C ARG A 21 -6.51 9.87 -5.50
N ARG A 22 -7.66 9.51 -6.08
CA ARG A 22 -8.66 10.50 -6.57
C ARG A 22 -9.45 11.15 -5.43
N LEU A 23 -9.48 10.52 -4.25
CA LEU A 23 -10.06 11.10 -3.03
C LEU A 23 -9.04 11.90 -2.22
N GLY A 24 -7.83 12.12 -2.74
CA GLY A 24 -6.78 12.86 -2.05
C GLY A 24 -6.10 12.09 -0.92
N LEU A 25 -6.34 10.78 -0.79
CA LEU A 25 -5.68 9.99 0.26
C LEU A 25 -4.17 9.93 -0.02
N VAL A 26 -3.42 10.56 0.86
CA VAL A 26 -1.97 10.46 0.93
C VAL A 26 -1.63 9.56 2.10
N VAL A 27 -0.96 8.45 1.84
CA VAL A 27 -0.45 7.58 2.90
C VAL A 27 0.90 8.10 3.35
N GLN A 28 0.90 8.71 4.53
CA GLN A 28 2.12 9.07 5.24
C GLN A 28 2.61 7.85 6.01
N LEU A 29 3.80 7.36 5.66
CA LEU A 29 4.43 6.23 6.34
C LEU A 29 4.90 6.58 7.76
N GLY A 30 4.95 7.88 8.07
CA GLY A 30 4.95 8.45 9.42
C GLY A 30 6.14 8.05 10.29
N HIS A 31 6.16 8.58 11.51
CA HIS A 31 7.04 8.06 12.55
C HIS A 31 6.43 6.82 13.22
N GLN A 32 7.24 6.04 13.95
CA GLN A 32 6.75 4.84 14.64
C GLN A 32 5.72 5.14 15.73
N ASP A 33 5.88 6.29 16.41
CA ASP A 33 4.99 6.83 17.43
C ASP A 33 3.67 7.37 16.85
N GLY A 34 3.52 7.36 15.53
CA GLY A 34 2.29 7.80 14.85
C GLY A 34 2.14 9.32 14.75
N SER A 35 3.14 10.08 15.19
CA SER A 35 3.18 11.53 15.00
C SER A 35 3.30 11.91 13.52
N GLU A 36 2.86 13.12 13.20
CA GLU A 36 3.04 13.69 11.87
C GLU A 36 4.52 14.04 11.65
N CYS A 37 5.02 13.69 10.47
CA CYS A 37 6.38 13.98 10.08
C CYS A 37 6.47 15.47 9.69
N PRO A 38 7.31 16.29 10.35
CA PRO A 38 7.52 17.68 9.98
C PRO A 38 8.27 17.84 8.64
N THR A 39 9.04 16.84 8.21
CA THR A 39 9.83 16.86 6.97
C THR A 39 9.51 15.66 6.05
N PRO A 40 8.27 15.55 5.52
CA PRO A 40 7.89 14.42 4.70
C PRO A 40 8.55 14.47 3.32
N ILE A 41 9.09 13.34 2.86
CA ILE A 41 9.66 13.17 1.52
C ILE A 41 8.64 12.51 0.61
N LEU A 42 8.37 13.11 -0.54
CA LEU A 42 7.43 12.54 -1.51
C LEU A 42 7.94 11.20 -2.07
N GLY A 43 7.05 10.20 -2.08
CA GLY A 43 7.27 8.94 -2.76
C GLY A 43 6.99 9.03 -4.27
N PRO A 44 7.10 7.90 -4.99
CA PRO A 44 6.83 7.86 -6.42
C PRO A 44 5.40 8.31 -6.76
N SER A 45 5.25 9.06 -7.86
CA SER A 45 3.98 9.67 -8.28
C SER A 45 2.86 8.67 -8.63
N LYS A 46 3.21 7.40 -8.87
CA LYS A 46 2.30 6.30 -9.22
C LYS A 46 2.58 5.07 -8.37
N PHE A 47 2.57 5.22 -7.04
CA PHE A 47 2.79 4.10 -6.15
C PHE A 47 1.57 3.16 -6.13
N ILE A 48 1.83 1.85 -6.25
CA ILE A 48 0.80 0.81 -6.28
C ILE A 48 0.88 -0.01 -5.00
N VAL A 49 -0.26 -0.21 -4.35
CA VAL A 49 -0.38 -1.12 -3.21
C VAL A 49 -1.35 -2.23 -3.57
N VAL A 50 -0.88 -3.47 -3.52
CA VAL A 50 -1.69 -4.68 -3.71
C VAL A 50 -2.20 -5.14 -2.35
N HIS A 51 -3.51 -5.21 -2.21
CA HIS A 51 -4.22 -5.58 -0.99
C HIS A 51 -5.21 -6.71 -1.30
N GLU A 52 -5.71 -7.43 -0.30
CA GLU A 52 -6.60 -8.57 -0.54
C GLU A 52 -7.94 -8.17 -1.16
N ASN A 53 -8.29 -6.89 -1.07
CA ASN A 53 -9.50 -6.34 -1.68
C ASN A 53 -9.27 -5.71 -3.07
N GLY A 54 -8.02 -5.65 -3.56
CA GLY A 54 -7.71 -5.11 -4.88
C GLY A 54 -6.39 -4.36 -4.96
N VAL A 55 -6.19 -3.72 -6.11
CA VAL A 55 -4.98 -2.98 -6.49
C VAL A 55 -5.26 -1.48 -6.37
N HIS A 56 -4.53 -0.81 -5.48
CA HIS A 56 -4.74 0.58 -5.14
C HIS A 56 -3.61 1.45 -5.69
N ARG A 57 -3.97 2.54 -6.37
CA ARG A 57 -3.04 3.63 -6.66
C ARG A 57 -3.11 4.64 -5.52
N VAL A 58 -1.98 4.90 -4.87
CA VAL A 58 -1.89 5.79 -3.70
C VAL A 58 -0.78 6.82 -3.90
N SER A 59 -0.94 7.98 -3.25
CA SER A 59 0.15 8.94 -3.07
C SER A 59 0.85 8.62 -1.75
N LEU A 60 2.18 8.55 -1.77
CA LEU A 60 2.97 8.13 -0.61
C LEU A 60 3.86 9.28 -0.12
N ARG A 61 3.99 9.44 1.19
CA ARG A 61 4.99 10.29 1.84
C ARG A 61 5.84 9.46 2.78
N TYR A 62 7.14 9.42 2.53
CA TYR A 62 8.15 8.87 3.44
C TYR A 62 8.44 9.88 4.55
N CYS A 63 8.88 9.38 5.70
CA CYS A 63 9.51 10.21 6.71
C CYS A 63 10.90 10.64 6.25
N GLY A 64 11.21 11.94 6.38
CA GLY A 64 12.52 12.53 6.11
C GLY A 64 13.28 13.03 7.35
N CYS A 65 12.75 12.81 8.56
CA CYS A 65 13.34 13.34 9.79
C CYS A 65 14.64 12.64 10.18
N GLU A 66 15.53 13.34 10.89
CA GLU A 66 16.66 12.73 11.59
C GLU A 66 16.19 11.77 12.70
N ALA A 67 15.01 11.97 13.28
CA ALA A 67 14.39 10.98 14.19
C ALA A 67 14.03 9.65 13.50
N SER A 68 14.06 9.61 12.16
CA SER A 68 14.01 8.36 11.39
C SER A 68 15.39 7.77 11.12
N ILE A 69 16.41 8.22 11.83
CA ILE A 69 17.70 7.54 11.89
C ILE A 69 17.53 6.29 12.76
N SER A 70 17.97 5.16 12.23
CA SER A 70 18.04 3.93 12.99
C SER A 70 18.94 4.14 14.21
N SER A 71 18.37 4.01 15.41
CA SER A 71 19.10 4.12 16.67
C SER A 71 20.23 3.09 16.80
N SER A 72 20.21 2.01 16.01
CA SER A 72 21.26 0.99 16.00
C SER A 72 22.39 1.23 14.99
N THR A 73 22.16 2.01 13.92
CA THR A 73 23.15 2.19 12.84
C THR A 73 23.52 3.64 12.58
N GLY A 74 22.80 4.62 13.14
CA GLY A 74 23.06 6.04 12.89
C GLY A 74 22.74 6.50 11.47
N ILE A 75 22.07 5.66 10.67
CA ILE A 75 21.71 5.94 9.27
C ILE A 75 20.19 6.16 9.14
N MET A 76 19.81 7.11 8.29
CA MET A 76 18.41 7.36 7.91
C MET A 76 17.73 6.09 7.38
N HIS A 77 16.55 5.76 7.90
CA HIS A 77 15.79 4.58 7.48
C HIS A 77 15.54 4.57 5.98
N HIS A 78 15.97 3.48 5.34
CA HIS A 78 15.76 3.27 3.92
C HIS A 78 14.27 3.20 3.59
N LYS A 79 13.89 3.63 2.38
CA LYS A 79 12.48 3.67 1.93
C LYS A 79 11.76 2.33 2.08
N TRP A 80 12.47 1.21 1.89
CA TRP A 80 11.91 -0.13 2.03
C TRP A 80 11.60 -0.48 3.50
N GLU A 81 12.39 -0.01 4.47
CA GLU A 81 12.17 -0.25 5.90
C GLU A 81 10.90 0.46 6.37
N GLN A 82 10.70 1.70 5.92
CA GLN A 82 9.49 2.47 6.24
C GLN A 82 8.22 1.78 5.71
N LEU A 83 8.29 1.14 4.54
CA LEU A 83 7.21 0.31 3.99
C LEU A 83 6.98 -0.94 4.84
N MET A 84 8.05 -1.67 5.18
CA MET A 84 7.98 -2.90 5.97
C MET A 84 7.39 -2.66 7.36
N ARG A 85 7.71 -1.54 8.01
CA ARG A 85 7.11 -1.11 9.28
C ARG A 85 5.60 -0.89 9.18
N ASN A 86 5.13 -0.42 8.03
CA ASN A 86 3.71 -0.28 7.72
C ASN A 86 3.08 -1.59 7.20
N ARG A 87 3.77 -2.73 7.34
CA ARG A 87 3.36 -4.07 6.84
C ARG A 87 3.13 -4.11 5.35
N TRP A 88 3.88 -3.31 4.60
CA TRP A 88 3.88 -3.29 3.14
C TRP A 88 5.20 -3.84 2.65
N PHE A 89 5.14 -5.02 2.04
CA PHE A 89 6.28 -5.68 1.44
C PHE A 89 6.61 -5.05 0.09
N PRO A 90 7.75 -4.37 -0.07
CA PRO A 90 8.11 -3.73 -1.33
C PRO A 90 8.47 -4.77 -2.39
N ALA A 91 8.06 -4.54 -3.63
CA ALA A 91 8.47 -5.38 -4.76
C ALA A 91 9.98 -5.24 -5.09
N THR A 92 10.58 -4.11 -4.73
CA THR A 92 12.02 -3.81 -4.94
C THR A 92 12.56 -2.99 -3.78
N HIS A 93 13.80 -3.23 -3.36
CA HIS A 93 14.43 -2.54 -2.23
C HIS A 93 15.01 -1.16 -2.59
N THR A 94 15.51 -0.95 -3.82
CA THR A 94 16.18 0.31 -4.22
C THR A 94 15.21 1.47 -4.46
N ARG A 95 14.16 1.24 -5.26
CA ARG A 95 13.16 2.27 -5.60
C ARG A 95 11.76 1.65 -5.73
N PRO A 96 11.14 1.26 -4.61
CA PRO A 96 9.82 0.62 -4.63
C PRO A 96 8.81 1.54 -5.31
N LYS A 97 8.19 1.05 -6.37
CA LYS A 97 6.98 1.65 -6.98
C LYS A 97 5.72 0.86 -6.68
N THR A 98 5.90 -0.36 -6.19
CA THR A 98 4.85 -1.30 -5.86
C THR A 98 5.16 -1.94 -4.52
N ALA A 99 4.14 -2.13 -3.69
CA ALA A 99 4.22 -2.95 -2.50
C ALA A 99 2.98 -3.84 -2.38
N CYS A 100 3.15 -5.02 -1.79
CA CYS A 100 2.07 -5.92 -1.41
C CYS A 100 1.87 -5.82 0.09
N THR A 101 0.64 -5.74 0.55
CA THR A 101 0.38 -5.79 2.00
C THR A 101 0.62 -7.20 2.54
N PHE A 102 1.08 -7.29 3.78
CA PHE A 102 1.33 -8.59 4.42
C PHE A 102 0.05 -9.43 4.50
N GLN A 103 -1.11 -8.78 4.67
CA GLN A 103 -2.40 -9.44 4.68
C GLN A 103 -2.70 -10.13 3.34
N MET A 104 -2.49 -9.43 2.22
CA MET A 104 -2.59 -10.02 0.88
C MET A 104 -1.62 -11.20 0.70
N LEU A 105 -0.37 -11.07 1.16
CA LEU A 105 0.62 -12.16 1.08
C LEU A 105 0.19 -13.37 1.92
N GLN A 106 -0.37 -13.17 3.11
CA GLN A 106 -0.88 -14.23 3.96
C GLN A 106 -2.08 -14.93 3.32
N CYS A 107 -3.03 -14.17 2.76
CA CYS A 107 -4.16 -14.74 2.02
C CYS A 107 -3.69 -15.55 0.81
N PHE A 108 -2.74 -15.02 0.04
CA PHE A 108 -2.17 -15.72 -1.11
C PHE A 108 -1.49 -17.03 -0.68
N HIS A 109 -0.66 -16.99 0.37
CA HIS A 109 0.03 -18.18 0.89
C HIS A 109 -0.96 -19.28 1.29
N MET A 110 -2.01 -18.94 2.05
CA MET A 110 -3.05 -19.91 2.44
C MET A 110 -3.78 -20.50 1.24
N LEU A 111 -4.15 -19.67 0.25
CA LEU A 111 -4.89 -20.12 -0.93
C LEU A 111 -4.05 -21.00 -1.86
N THR A 112 -2.75 -20.72 -2.01
CA THR A 112 -1.83 -21.54 -2.81
C THR A 112 -1.49 -22.85 -2.10
N LEU A 113 -1.51 -22.90 -0.76
CA LEU A 113 -1.34 -24.15 -0.02
C LEU A 113 -2.61 -25.03 -0.06
N SER A 114 -3.80 -24.43 0.04
CA SER A 114 -5.07 -25.17 0.09
C SER A 114 -5.68 -25.48 -1.28
N GLY A 115 -5.29 -24.76 -2.32
CA GLY A 115 -5.81 -24.92 -3.68
C GLY A 115 -4.72 -24.78 -4.74
N LYS A 116 -4.94 -25.35 -5.92
CA LYS A 116 -4.05 -25.19 -7.09
C LYS A 116 -4.18 -23.78 -7.72
N LEU A 117 -4.17 -22.74 -6.90
CA LEU A 117 -4.29 -21.34 -7.32
C LEU A 117 -2.89 -20.79 -7.61
N THR A 118 -2.69 -20.37 -8.87
CA THR A 118 -1.46 -19.70 -9.25
C THR A 118 -1.46 -18.23 -8.79
N ALA A 119 -0.27 -17.64 -8.69
CA ALA A 119 -0.13 -16.19 -8.45
C ALA A 119 -0.87 -15.34 -9.50
N TYR A 120 -0.90 -15.82 -10.75
CA TYR A 120 -1.57 -15.15 -11.86
C TYR A 120 -3.09 -15.12 -11.65
N ASP A 121 -3.70 -16.25 -11.29
CA ASP A 121 -5.14 -16.34 -11.06
C ASP A 121 -5.58 -15.47 -9.88
N TYR A 122 -4.81 -15.52 -8.80
CA TYR A 122 -5.07 -14.71 -7.61
C TYR A 122 -4.99 -13.21 -7.94
N TYR A 123 -3.93 -12.78 -8.64
CA TYR A 123 -3.79 -11.39 -9.09
C TYR A 123 -4.92 -10.98 -10.06
N GLY A 124 -5.31 -11.86 -10.98
CA GLY A 124 -6.45 -11.64 -11.87
C GLY A 124 -7.76 -11.39 -11.11
N GLY A 125 -7.98 -12.15 -10.02
CA GLY A 125 -9.08 -11.92 -9.08
C GLY A 125 -9.02 -10.52 -8.44
N LEU A 126 -7.85 -10.10 -7.96
CA LEU A 126 -7.64 -8.77 -7.38
C LEU A 126 -7.90 -7.64 -8.40
N VAL A 127 -7.46 -7.80 -9.65
CA VAL A 127 -7.75 -6.83 -10.73
C VAL A 127 -9.24 -6.73 -10.99
N LYS A 128 -9.96 -7.87 -11.05
CA LYS A 128 -11.43 -7.89 -11.17
C LYS A 128 -12.10 -7.23 -9.96
N LEU A 129 -11.65 -7.48 -8.73
CA LEU A 129 -12.17 -6.79 -7.54
C LEU A 129 -11.97 -5.26 -7.61
N THR A 130 -10.86 -4.83 -8.19
CA THR A 130 -10.54 -3.40 -8.40
C THR A 130 -11.50 -2.77 -9.41
N ASN A 131 -11.76 -3.45 -10.52
CA ASN A 131 -12.50 -2.93 -11.68
C ASN A 131 -13.92 -3.49 -11.87
N ASN A 132 -14.49 -4.24 -10.91
CA ASN A 132 -15.87 -4.75 -10.96
C ASN A 132 -16.91 -3.62 -10.77
N THR A 133 -16.92 -2.68 -11.70
CA THR A 133 -18.12 -2.00 -12.18
C THR A 133 -18.59 -2.83 -13.37
N GLY A 134 -19.56 -3.73 -13.12
CA GLY A 134 -20.39 -4.26 -14.19
C GLY A 134 -21.22 -3.15 -14.84
#